data_AF-A0AAV4KQ21-F1
#
_entry.id   AF-A0AAV4KQ21-F1
#
_cell.length_a   1.000
_cell.length_b   1.000
_cell.length_c   1.000
_cell.angle_alpha   90.00
_cell.angle_beta   90.00
_cell.angle_gamma   90.00
#
_symmetry.space_group_name_H-M   'P 1'
#
loop_
_entity.id
_entity.type
_entity.pdbx_description
1 polymer ?
#
loop_
_entity_poly.entity_id
_entity_poly.type
_entity_poly.pdbx_seq_one_letter_code
_entity_poly.pdbx_strand_id
1 'polypeptide(L)' 'MNGLSVNGHLQVDTRIRVTPFPDRLRPFVSLRIEGDAIDIALLVSSGSADALRALATAATEAATVLDALTAEATEVPA' A
#
# COMPACT_ATOMS: atom_id res chain seq x y z
N MET A 1 -0.84 17.61 15.44
CA MET A 1 -1.39 16.29 15.07
C MET A 1 -1.68 16.36 13.59
N ASN A 2 -0.78 15.83 12.74
CA ASN A 2 -0.90 15.91 11.29
C ASN A 2 -1.33 14.53 10.79
N GLY A 3 -2.56 14.13 11.15
CA GLY A 3 -3.13 12.85 10.72
C GLY A 3 -3.72 13.00 9.33
N LEU A 4 -3.27 12.16 8.40
CA LEU A 4 -3.89 11.99 7.09
C LEU A 4 -4.55 10.61 7.09
N SER A 5 -5.88 10.58 7.07
CA SER A 5 -6.64 9.35 6.86
C SER A 5 -7.05 9.27 5.39
N VAL A 6 -6.50 8.32 4.66
CA VAL A 6 -6.90 8.00 3.28
C VAL A 6 -7.64 6.67 3.31
N ASN A 7 -8.91 6.68 2.90
CA ASN A 7 -9.69 5.46 2.65
C ASN A 7 -9.86 5.30 1.14
N GLY A 8 -9.42 4.17 0.61
CA GLY A 8 -9.59 3.81 -0.80
C GLY A 8 -9.77 2.30 -0.92
N HIS A 9 -10.67 1.87 -1.80
CA HIS A 9 -10.83 0.45 -2.12
C HIS A 9 -9.88 0.12 -3.27
N LEU A 10 -8.99 -0.84 -3.07
CA LEU A 10 -8.12 -1.36 -4.13
C LEU A 10 -8.85 -2.50 -4.85
N GLN A 11 -8.90 -2.42 -6.18
CA GLN A 11 -9.41 -3.50 -7.02
C GLN A 11 -8.27 -4.45 -7.42
N VAL A 12 -8.60 -5.67 -7.87
CA VAL A 12 -7.62 -6.72 -8.20
C VAL A 12 -6.67 -6.31 -9.34
N ASP A 13 -7.07 -5.37 -10.18
CA ASP A 13 -6.31 -4.83 -11.31
C ASP A 13 -5.50 -3.56 -10.98
N THR A 14 -5.50 -3.13 -9.72
CA THR A 14 -4.71 -1.99 -9.23
C THR A 14 -3.22 -2.18 -9.53
N ARG A 15 -2.57 -1.14 -10.06
CA ARG A 15 -1.13 -1.16 -10.38
C ARG A 15 -0.32 -0.46 -9.30
N ILE A 16 0.82 -1.06 -8.92
CA ILE A 16 1.76 -0.48 -7.94
C ILE A 16 3.08 -0.15 -8.63
N ARG A 17 3.59 1.08 -8.45
CA ARG A 17 4.84 1.56 -9.07
C ARG A 17 5.75 2.22 -8.05
N VAL A 18 7.05 1.96 -8.14
CA VAL A 18 8.09 2.61 -7.32
C VAL A 18 9.00 3.42 -8.22
N THR A 19 9.17 4.71 -7.94
CA THR A 19 10.05 5.62 -8.69
C THR A 19 11.04 6.33 -7.76
N PRO A 20 12.36 6.13 -7.93
CA PRO A 20 13.37 6.88 -7.19
C PRO A 20 13.62 8.25 -7.81
N PHE A 21 13.84 9.27 -6.98
CA PHE A 21 14.21 10.62 -7.41
C PHE A 21 15.63 10.95 -6.93
N PRO A 22 16.63 11.07 -7.83
CA PRO A 22 18.04 11.17 -7.48
C PRO A 22 18.49 12.61 -7.13
N ASP A 23 17.65 13.39 -6.43
CA ASP A 23 18.07 14.71 -5.91
C ASP A 23 19.14 14.51 -4.82
N ARG A 24 20.31 15.12 -5.01
CA ARG A 24 21.44 15.01 -4.08
C ARG A 24 21.22 15.76 -2.76
N LEU A 25 20.34 16.76 -2.73
CA LEU A 25 20.07 17.56 -1.54
C LEU A 25 18.88 17.00 -0.75
N ARG A 26 17.90 16.39 -1.43
CA ARG A 26 16.69 15.82 -0.83
C ARG A 26 16.22 14.57 -1.58
N PRO A 27 16.95 13.44 -1.48
CA PRO A 27 16.56 12.21 -2.16
C PRO A 27 15.28 11.63 -1.56
N PHE A 28 14.37 11.17 -2.43
CA PHE A 28 13.14 10.51 -2.02
C PHE A 28 12.70 9.44 -3.03
N VAL A 29 11.79 8.59 -2.58
CA VAL A 29 11.10 7.58 -3.41
C VAL A 29 9.62 7.89 -3.41
N SER A 30 8.98 7.74 -4.58
CA SER A 30 7.53 7.72 -4.72
C SER A 30 7.04 6.29 -4.88
N LEU A 31 6.11 5.86 -4.03
CA LEU A 31 5.30 4.66 -4.23
C LEU A 31 3.91 5.09 -4.68
N ARG A 32 3.46 4.64 -5.85
CA ARG A 32 2.16 4.98 -6.42
C ARG A 32 1.28 3.74 -6.52
N ILE A 33 0.01 3.90 -6.15
CA ILE A 33 -1.04 2.90 -6.27
C ILE A 33 -2.11 3.49 -7.19
N GLU A 34 -2.19 2.98 -8.41
CA GLU A 34 -3.02 3.50 -9.49
C GLU A 34 -4.23 2.57 -9.70
N GLY A 35 -5.44 3.10 -9.51
CA GLY A 35 -6.69 2.53 -9.99
C GLY A 35 -7.37 3.45 -11.00
N ASP A 36 -8.51 3.03 -11.55
CA ASP A 36 -9.20 3.76 -12.62
C ASP A 36 -9.62 5.20 -12.24
N ALA A 37 -9.89 5.46 -10.95
CA ALA A 37 -10.38 6.75 -10.45
C ALA A 37 -9.55 7.36 -9.30
N ILE A 38 -8.55 6.65 -8.77
CA ILE A 38 -7.79 7.06 -7.58
C ILE A 38 -6.29 6.78 -7.79
N ASP A 39 -5.45 7.77 -7.44
CA ASP A 39 -4.00 7.63 -7.33
C ASP A 39 -3.57 7.96 -5.90
N ILE A 40 -2.90 7.01 -5.23
CA ILE A 40 -2.28 7.23 -3.92
C ILE A 40 -0.77 7.26 -4.12
N ALA A 41 -0.14 8.39 -3.82
CA ALA A 41 1.31 8.57 -3.86
C ALA A 41 1.90 8.75 -2.46
N LEU A 42 2.78 7.84 -2.03
CA LEU A 42 3.59 8.00 -0.82
C LEU A 42 4.98 8.53 -1.21
N LEU A 43 5.34 9.70 -0.67
CA LEU A 43 6.65 10.33 -0.84
C LEU A 43 7.48 10.08 0.42
N VAL A 44 8.58 9.35 0.26
CA VAL A 44 9.37 8.88 1.40
C VAL A 44 10.82 9.32 1.24
N SER A 45 11.34 10.03 2.24
CA SER A 45 12.72 10.49 2.28
C SER A 45 13.71 9.35 2.53
N SER A 46 14.97 9.57 2.12
CA SER A 46 16.08 8.70 2.53
C SER A 46 16.14 8.53 4.05
N GLY A 47 16.39 7.30 4.52
CA GLY A 47 16.44 6.95 5.94
C GLY A 47 15.13 6.41 6.52
N SER A 48 14.02 6.52 5.79
CA SER A 48 12.70 6.04 6.24
C SER A 48 12.34 4.64 5.71
N ALA A 49 13.34 3.83 5.36
CA ALA A 49 13.13 2.52 4.75
C ALA A 49 12.34 1.56 5.65
N ASP A 50 12.52 1.66 6.98
CA ASP A 50 11.83 0.80 7.93
C ASP A 50 10.32 1.07 7.97
N ALA A 51 9.88 2.31 7.72
CA ALA A 51 8.46 2.62 7.61
C ALA A 51 7.81 1.93 6.39
N LEU A 52 8.53 1.87 5.26
CA LEU A 52 8.05 1.14 4.07
C LEU A 52 8.04 -0.38 4.31
N ARG A 53 9.02 -0.93 5.03
CA ARG A 53 9.02 -2.35 5.42
C ARG A 53 7.84 -2.67 6.33
N ALA A 54 7.59 -1.85 7.34
CA ALA A 54 6.44 -2.01 8.22
C ALA A 54 5.11 -1.97 7.47
N LEU A 55 4.98 -1.06 6.50
CA LEU A 55 3.81 -1.00 5.62
C LEU A 55 3.64 -2.29 4.80
N ALA A 56 4.73 -2.82 4.22
CA ALA A 56 4.69 -4.06 3.45
C ALA A 56 4.32 -5.28 4.31
N THR A 57 4.85 -5.36 5.54
CA THR A 57 4.46 -6.40 6.50
C THR A 57 2.97 -6.33 6.82
N ALA A 58 2.46 -5.15 7.17
CA ALA A 58 1.03 -4.96 7.48
C ALA A 58 0.13 -5.31 6.28
N ALA A 59 0.53 -4.96 5.06
CA ALA A 59 -0.20 -5.33 3.86
C ALA A 59 -0.23 -6.86 3.63
N THR A 60 0.85 -7.55 3.94
CA THR A 60 0.96 -9.02 3.83
C THR A 60 0.08 -9.72 4.86
N GLU A 61 0.08 -9.23 6.10
CA GLU A 61 -0.81 -9.70 7.17
C GLU A 61 -2.28 -9.51 6.79
N ALA A 62 -2.64 -8.33 6.28
CA ALA A 62 -4.01 -8.05 5.82
C ALA A 62 -4.45 -8.99 4.69
N ALA A 63 -3.57 -9.26 3.71
CA ALA A 63 -3.86 -10.23 2.65
C ALA A 63 -4.14 -11.63 3.21
N THR A 64 -3.33 -12.07 4.18
CA THR A 64 -3.50 -13.39 4.82
C THR A 64 -4.85 -13.48 5.55
N VAL A 65 -5.26 -12.41 6.23
CA VAL A 65 -6.57 -12.33 6.88
C VAL A 65 -7.71 -12.37 5.85
N LEU A 66 -7.57 -11.66 4.73
CA LEU A 66 -8.57 -11.69 3.66
C LEU A 66 -8.71 -13.08 3.02
N ASP A 67 -7.60 -13.80 2.83
CA ASP A 67 -7.62 -15.18 2.34
C ASP A 67 -8.39 -16.11 3.28
N ALA A 68 -8.15 -15.97 4.60
CA ALA A 68 -8.87 -16.74 5.62
C ALA A 68 -10.38 -16.44 5.61
N LEU A 69 -10.76 -15.15 5.58
CA LEU A 69 -12.17 -14.74 5.50
C LEU A 69 -12.86 -15.24 4.22
N THR A 70 -12.13 -15.27 3.10
CA THR A 70 -12.64 -15.78 1.82
C THR A 70 -12.86 -17.29 1.87
N ALA A 71 -11.95 -18.03 2.51
CA ALA A 71 -12.12 -19.47 2.74
C ALA A 71 -13.33 -19.76 3.64
N GLU A 72 -13.47 -19.05 4.76
CA GLU A 72 -14.62 -19.18 5.67
C GLU A 72 -15.96 -18.87 4.97
N ALA A 73 -16.02 -17.82 4.16
CA ALA A 73 -17.22 -17.45 3.42
C ALA A 73 -17.65 -18.52 2.40
N THR A 74 -16.71 -19.33 1.92
CA THR A 74 -16.98 -20.43 0.97
C THR A 74 -17.49 -21.69 1.68
N GLU A 75 -17.19 -21.87 2.96
CA GLU A 75 -17.54 -23.08 3.75
C GLU A 75 -18.91 -23.01 4.43
N VAL A 76 -19.57 -21.84 4.48
CA VAL A 76 -20.95 -21.74 4.99
C VAL A 76 -21.93 -22.21 3.90
N PRO A 77 -22.66 -23.33 4.08
CA PRO A 77 -23.67 -23.76 3.12
C PRO A 77 -24.86 -22.79 3.15
N ALA A 78 -25.39 -22.47 1.97
CA ALA A 78 -26.58 -21.63 1.78
C ALA A 78 -27.83 -22.16 2.49
#